data_AF-A0A5T1DCD3-F1
#
_entry.id   AF-A0A5T1DCD3-F1
#
_cell.length_a   1.000
_cell.length_b   1.000
_cell.length_c   1.000
_cell.angle_alpha   90.00
_cell.angle_beta   90.00
_cell.angle_gamma   90.00
#
_symmetry.space_group_name_H-M   'P 1'
#
loop_
_entity.id
_entity.type
_entity.pdbx_description
1 polymer ?
#
loop_
_entity_poly.entity_id
_entity_poly.type
_entity_poly.pdbx_seq_one_letter_code
_entity_poly.pdbx_strand_id
1 'polypeptide(L)'
;MGVAINTKIDTFTNNGFINSPGSGQWNNGIWISSNATIEKLVNNGTIKGGHSAIMVTSQHIKTVENTGIIHAEGEWGSSILLEYGGFIEHIINTGTISSNNVGIGSAYGVFGTLTIKDGGQVYAKYTAIGVGQWQTLGDLYIDGRSNNGTVSGIYSEERGISLDANSRTQKIELKNGGIIKGKIHGIRLDNGASLSGEMILSGEGSRVEGGRGVGILNRSGKIEGSITIKDGATVTATSNRAIANSGSGSITGGITVSGKNTKLEGNIINTGNASIGSDIKIE
;
A
#
# COMPACT_ATOMS: atom_id res chain seq x y z
N MET A 1 15.30 -2.25 20.58
CA MET A 1 14.56 -3.39 20.03
C MET A 1 13.80 -4.10 21.14
N GLY A 2 12.58 -4.57 20.86
CA GLY A 2 11.75 -5.33 21.80
C GLY A 2 12.03 -6.83 21.71
N VAL A 3 11.86 -7.43 20.54
CA VAL A 3 12.16 -8.84 20.25
C VAL A 3 13.13 -8.96 19.09
N ALA A 4 14.21 -9.71 19.28
CA ALA A 4 15.18 -10.08 18.25
C ALA A 4 14.92 -11.51 17.79
N ILE A 5 14.80 -11.73 16.48
CA ILE A 5 14.67 -13.06 15.89
C ILE A 5 15.83 -13.26 14.92
N ASN A 6 16.64 -14.28 15.21
CA ASN A 6 17.86 -14.66 14.46
C ASN A 6 17.94 -16.17 14.22
N THR A 7 16.79 -16.83 14.15
CA THR A 7 16.66 -18.28 13.98
C THR A 7 15.41 -18.61 13.17
N LYS A 8 15.25 -19.87 12.80
CA LYS A 8 14.05 -20.38 12.17
C LYS A 8 12.92 -20.52 13.19
N ILE A 9 11.74 -20.02 12.86
CA ILE A 9 10.53 -20.13 13.66
C ILE A 9 9.37 -20.58 12.76
N ASP A 10 8.68 -21.65 13.13
CA ASP A 10 7.48 -22.05 12.39
C ASP A 10 6.32 -21.09 12.69
N THR A 11 6.06 -20.77 13.95
CA THR A 11 5.03 -19.79 14.31
C THR A 11 5.47 -18.91 15.46
N PHE A 12 5.44 -17.59 15.24
CA PHE A 12 5.56 -16.57 16.28
C PHE A 12 4.19 -15.95 16.52
N THR A 13 3.68 -15.99 17.75
CA THR A 13 2.38 -15.40 18.09
C THR A 13 2.52 -14.35 19.19
N ASN A 14 2.05 -13.14 18.90
CA ASN A 14 1.88 -12.08 19.87
C ASN A 14 0.40 -11.88 20.22
N ASN A 15 0.02 -12.16 21.47
CA ASN A 15 -1.28 -11.82 22.05
C ASN A 15 -1.19 -10.67 23.08
N GLY A 16 0.02 -10.19 23.36
CA GLY A 16 0.29 -9.21 24.40
C GLY A 16 0.75 -7.87 23.82
N PHE A 17 1.67 -7.22 24.52
CA PHE A 17 2.23 -5.93 24.12
C PHE A 17 3.75 -6.05 23.96
N ILE A 18 4.23 -5.87 22.73
CA ILE A 18 5.66 -5.73 22.41
C ILE A 18 5.90 -4.24 22.18
N ASN A 19 6.83 -3.65 22.91
CA ASN A 19 7.12 -2.22 22.82
C ASN A 19 8.62 -1.96 22.83
N SER A 20 9.09 -1.20 21.84
CA SER A 20 10.48 -0.73 21.78
C SER A 20 10.50 0.78 21.55
N PRO A 21 10.25 1.59 22.59
CA PRO A 21 10.22 3.05 22.47
C PRO A 21 11.61 3.62 22.17
N GLY A 22 11.65 4.91 21.80
CA GLY A 22 12.88 5.67 21.51
C GLY A 22 12.98 6.12 20.06
N SER A 23 14.00 6.90 19.76
CA SER A 23 14.24 7.48 18.43
C SER A 23 15.59 7.00 17.90
N GLY A 24 15.60 5.94 17.12
CA GLY A 24 16.82 5.39 16.55
C GLY A 24 16.54 4.14 15.73
N GLN A 25 17.36 3.87 14.72
CA GLN A 25 17.14 2.78 13.75
C GLN A 25 17.01 1.39 14.40
N TRP A 26 17.51 1.22 15.63
CA TRP A 26 17.46 -0.03 16.40
C TRP A 26 16.24 -0.16 17.31
N ASN A 27 15.36 0.85 17.36
CA ASN A 27 14.17 0.87 18.21
C ASN A 27 13.00 0.15 17.52
N ASN A 28 13.22 -1.11 17.16
CA ASN A 28 12.23 -1.94 16.47
C ASN A 28 11.42 -2.79 17.44
N GLY A 29 10.11 -2.89 17.25
CA GLY A 29 9.25 -3.76 18.07
C GLY A 29 9.70 -5.22 17.97
N ILE A 30 9.67 -5.75 16.75
CA ILE A 30 10.29 -7.02 16.35
C ILE A 30 11.31 -6.73 15.26
N TRP A 31 12.51 -7.29 15.39
CA TRP A 31 13.52 -7.25 14.33
C TRP A 31 13.94 -8.66 13.96
N ILE A 32 13.75 -8.97 12.68
CA ILE A 32 14.08 -10.25 12.05
C ILE A 32 15.38 -10.05 11.28
N SER A 33 16.43 -10.73 11.73
CA SER A 33 17.81 -10.57 11.25
C SER A 33 18.50 -11.93 11.14
N SER A 34 19.71 -11.97 10.57
CA SER A 34 20.66 -13.10 10.65
C SER A 34 20.08 -14.52 10.45
N ASN A 35 19.92 -14.94 9.20
CA ASN A 35 19.47 -16.30 8.81
C ASN A 35 18.11 -16.72 9.41
N ALA A 36 17.30 -15.78 9.89
CA ALA A 36 15.95 -16.07 10.37
C ALA A 36 14.99 -16.34 9.20
N THR A 37 14.15 -17.36 9.39
CA THR A 37 12.99 -17.62 8.55
C THR A 37 11.78 -17.80 9.45
N ILE A 38 10.64 -17.20 9.08
CA ILE A 38 9.41 -17.36 9.83
C ILE A 38 8.31 -17.85 8.89
N GLU A 39 7.73 -19.02 9.15
CA GLU A 39 6.60 -19.47 8.34
C GLU A 39 5.36 -18.61 8.63
N LYS A 40 5.07 -18.34 9.90
CA LYS A 40 3.91 -17.55 10.30
C LYS A 40 4.18 -16.61 11.47
N LEU A 41 3.96 -15.31 11.29
CA LEU A 41 3.91 -14.30 12.34
C LEU A 41 2.46 -13.88 12.55
N VAL A 42 1.91 -14.16 13.73
CA VAL A 42 0.54 -13.80 14.12
C VAL A 42 0.56 -12.69 15.15
N ASN A 43 -0.08 -11.57 14.86
CA ASN A 43 -0.27 -10.48 15.80
C ASN A 43 -1.77 -10.28 16.11
N ASN A 44 -2.17 -10.68 17.32
CA ASN A 44 -3.48 -10.36 17.91
C ASN A 44 -3.39 -9.26 18.97
N GLY A 45 -2.19 -9.01 19.48
CA GLY A 45 -1.91 -7.97 20.46
C GLY A 45 -1.48 -6.66 19.82
N THR A 46 -0.57 -5.96 20.51
CA THR A 46 0.03 -4.71 20.02
C THR A 46 1.53 -4.86 19.86
N ILE A 47 2.06 -4.43 18.71
CA ILE A 47 3.50 -4.30 18.45
C ILE A 47 3.79 -2.82 18.19
N LYS A 48 4.66 -2.23 19.00
CA LYS A 48 5.12 -0.85 18.87
C LYS A 48 6.62 -0.76 18.71
N GLY A 49 7.04 0.10 17.79
CA GLY A 49 8.45 0.45 17.58
C GLY A 49 8.64 1.95 17.49
N GLY A 50 9.75 2.42 18.04
CA GLY A 50 10.21 3.79 17.90
C GLY A 50 10.77 4.12 16.51
N HIS A 51 11.19 3.12 15.74
CA HIS A 51 11.56 3.25 14.33
C HIS A 51 10.65 2.42 13.43
N SER A 52 10.66 1.09 13.63
CA SER A 52 9.73 0.19 12.95
C SER A 52 9.05 -0.77 13.91
N ALA A 53 7.77 -1.06 13.76
CA ALA A 53 7.13 -2.06 14.63
C ALA A 53 7.59 -3.46 14.27
N ILE A 54 7.67 -3.79 12.98
CA ILE A 54 8.28 -5.01 12.45
C ILE A 54 9.32 -4.60 11.41
N MET A 55 10.56 -5.03 11.61
CA MET A 55 11.65 -4.82 10.66
C MET A 55 12.20 -6.17 10.17
N VAL A 56 12.27 -6.37 8.86
CA VAL A 56 12.84 -7.57 8.25
C VAL A 56 14.06 -7.18 7.44
N THR A 57 15.25 -7.62 7.87
CA THR A 57 16.53 -7.27 7.23
C THR A 57 17.18 -8.51 6.60
N SER A 58 17.19 -8.57 5.26
CA SER A 58 17.78 -9.70 4.50
C SER A 58 17.17 -11.09 4.79
N GLN A 59 16.01 -11.14 5.44
CA GLN A 59 15.37 -12.36 5.92
C GLN A 59 13.99 -12.55 5.30
N HIS A 60 13.37 -13.71 5.54
CA HIS A 60 12.11 -14.10 4.94
C HIS A 60 11.04 -14.41 5.99
N ILE A 61 9.87 -13.80 5.84
CA ILE A 61 8.62 -14.22 6.51
C ILE A 61 7.63 -14.66 5.44
N LYS A 62 7.10 -15.87 5.55
CA LYS A 62 6.10 -16.33 4.58
C LYS A 62 4.74 -15.69 4.80
N THR A 63 4.25 -15.63 6.03
CA THR A 63 2.95 -15.01 6.30
C THR A 63 2.95 -14.16 7.56
N VAL A 64 2.47 -12.93 7.44
CA VAL A 64 2.10 -12.06 8.56
C VAL A 64 0.58 -11.95 8.61
N GLU A 65 -0.02 -12.39 9.71
CA GLU A 65 -1.45 -12.19 10.02
C GLU A 65 -1.58 -11.15 11.13
N ASN A 66 -2.24 -10.05 10.83
CA ASN A 66 -2.49 -8.99 11.81
C ASN A 66 -3.99 -8.81 12.05
N THR A 67 -4.43 -9.12 13.26
CA THR A 67 -5.77 -8.77 13.78
C THR A 67 -5.69 -7.67 14.84
N GLY A 68 -4.51 -7.46 15.42
CA GLY A 68 -4.23 -6.44 16.44
C GLY A 68 -3.69 -5.13 15.86
N ILE A 69 -2.78 -4.50 16.61
CA ILE A 69 -2.19 -3.19 16.29
C ILE A 69 -0.69 -3.35 15.99
N ILE A 70 -0.24 -2.81 14.86
CA ILE A 70 1.19 -2.68 14.50
C ILE A 70 1.46 -1.19 14.29
N HIS A 71 2.28 -0.58 15.14
CA HIS A 71 2.46 0.87 15.15
C HIS A 71 3.90 1.34 15.31
N ALA A 72 4.38 2.14 14.36
CA ALA A 72 5.64 2.87 14.45
C ALA A 72 5.41 4.34 14.84
N GLU A 73 6.05 4.75 15.94
CA GLU A 73 5.96 6.11 16.48
C GLU A 73 6.98 7.06 15.83
N GLY A 74 8.06 6.51 15.25
CA GLY A 74 9.19 7.27 14.73
C GLY A 74 8.82 8.21 13.58
N GLU A 75 9.54 9.33 13.52
CA GLU A 75 9.53 10.20 12.33
C GLU A 75 10.12 9.49 11.11
N TRP A 76 11.00 8.52 11.34
CA TRP A 76 11.72 7.75 10.32
C TRP A 76 11.40 6.26 10.51
N GLY A 77 11.38 5.50 9.42
CA GLY A 77 11.03 4.07 9.43
C GLY A 77 9.60 3.79 8.99
N SER A 78 9.12 2.56 9.21
CA SER A 78 7.77 2.13 8.84
C SER A 78 7.18 1.15 9.84
N SER A 79 5.86 1.05 9.96
CA SER A 79 5.26 0.05 10.86
C SER A 79 5.62 -1.38 10.46
N ILE A 80 5.62 -1.66 9.16
CA ILE A 80 6.30 -2.83 8.60
C ILE A 80 7.35 -2.33 7.62
N LEU A 81 8.62 -2.62 7.88
CA LEU A 81 9.74 -2.19 7.07
C LEU A 81 10.54 -3.40 6.58
N LEU A 82 10.79 -3.46 5.26
CA LEU A 82 11.71 -4.42 4.66
C LEU A 82 12.97 -3.71 4.19
N GLU A 83 14.12 -4.22 4.62
CA GLU A 83 15.42 -3.71 4.20
C GLU A 83 16.39 -4.80 3.75
N TYR A 84 17.38 -4.40 2.94
CA TYR A 84 18.53 -5.22 2.53
C TYR A 84 18.19 -6.63 2.03
N GLY A 85 17.12 -6.76 1.25
CA GLY A 85 16.62 -8.02 0.70
C GLY A 85 15.56 -8.69 1.57
N GLY A 86 15.04 -8.00 2.58
CA GLY A 86 13.92 -8.49 3.39
C GLY A 86 12.71 -8.82 2.51
N PHE A 87 12.06 -9.95 2.78
CA PHE A 87 10.95 -10.45 1.98
C PHE A 87 9.80 -10.90 2.88
N ILE A 88 8.58 -10.46 2.54
CA ILE A 88 7.36 -11.04 3.10
C ILE A 88 6.47 -11.54 1.97
N GLU A 89 6.17 -12.83 1.91
CA GLU A 89 5.33 -13.42 0.85
C GLU A 89 3.88 -12.95 0.97
N HIS A 90 3.29 -13.02 2.16
CA HIS A 90 1.89 -12.67 2.38
C HIS A 90 1.70 -11.82 3.63
N ILE A 91 1.00 -10.69 3.50
CA ILE A 91 0.47 -9.93 4.63
C ILE A 91 -1.05 -9.96 4.55
N ILE A 92 -1.69 -10.44 5.60
CA ILE A 92 -3.14 -10.45 5.76
C ILE A 92 -3.48 -9.55 6.95
N ASN A 93 -4.10 -8.41 6.66
CA ASN A 93 -4.43 -7.41 7.66
C ASN A 93 -5.96 -7.30 7.82
N THR A 94 -6.43 -7.67 9.02
CA THR A 94 -7.79 -7.40 9.50
C THR A 94 -7.79 -6.47 10.72
N GLY A 95 -6.62 -6.12 11.25
CA GLY A 95 -6.42 -5.14 12.30
C GLY A 95 -5.91 -3.81 11.79
N THR A 96 -5.17 -3.10 12.64
CA THR A 96 -4.64 -1.76 12.35
C THR A 96 -3.13 -1.79 12.18
N ILE A 97 -2.66 -1.29 11.03
CA ILE A 97 -1.26 -0.93 10.82
C ILE A 97 -1.24 0.59 10.73
N SER A 98 -0.53 1.28 11.63
CA SER A 98 -0.51 2.75 11.64
C SER A 98 0.88 3.31 11.86
N SER A 99 1.26 4.41 11.21
CA SER A 99 2.60 5.00 11.35
C SER A 99 2.61 6.51 11.35
N ASN A 100 3.57 7.11 12.04
CA ASN A 100 3.86 8.54 11.95
C ASN A 100 4.62 8.93 10.67
N ASN A 101 5.12 7.97 9.89
CA ASN A 101 5.80 8.22 8.63
C ASN A 101 5.22 7.35 7.51
N VAL A 102 5.71 6.11 7.37
CA VAL A 102 5.24 5.15 6.37
C VAL A 102 4.57 3.96 7.04
N GLY A 103 3.39 3.54 6.57
CA GLY A 103 2.66 2.41 7.15
C GLY A 103 3.36 1.10 6.86
N ILE A 104 3.42 0.75 5.58
CA ILE A 104 4.16 -0.41 5.05
C ILE A 104 5.18 0.11 4.05
N GLY A 105 6.47 -0.12 4.32
CA GLY A 105 7.58 0.45 3.58
C GLY A 105 8.59 -0.58 3.11
N SER A 106 9.13 -0.40 1.90
CA SER A 106 10.29 -1.15 1.41
C SER A 106 11.44 -0.21 1.07
N ALA A 107 12.60 -0.47 1.67
CA ALA A 107 13.88 0.17 1.36
C ALA A 107 14.90 -0.93 1.09
N TYR A 108 14.95 -1.41 -0.15
CA TYR A 108 15.70 -2.62 -0.55
C TYR A 108 15.02 -3.96 -0.21
N GLY A 109 13.70 -4.03 -0.03
CA GLY A 109 12.96 -5.28 0.18
C GLY A 109 11.84 -5.57 -0.83
N VAL A 110 11.19 -6.72 -0.67
CA VAL A 110 10.08 -7.14 -1.55
C VAL A 110 8.86 -7.54 -0.70
N PHE A 111 7.70 -7.02 -1.07
CA PHE A 111 6.42 -7.56 -0.60
C PHE A 111 5.83 -8.43 -1.70
N GLY A 112 5.38 -9.64 -1.36
CA GLY A 112 4.57 -10.47 -2.24
C GLY A 112 3.15 -9.93 -2.32
N THR A 113 2.20 -10.59 -1.67
CA THR A 113 0.79 -10.19 -1.64
C THR A 113 0.42 -9.48 -0.34
N LEU A 114 -0.25 -8.34 -0.45
CA LEU A 114 -0.89 -7.66 0.68
C LEU A 114 -2.41 -7.72 0.52
N THR A 115 -3.09 -8.27 1.52
CA THR A 115 -4.55 -8.33 1.60
C THR A 115 -5.05 -7.55 2.80
N ILE A 116 -5.97 -6.61 2.57
CA ILE A 116 -6.65 -5.84 3.61
C ILE A 116 -8.14 -6.15 3.53
N LYS A 117 -8.73 -6.65 4.61
CA LYS A 117 -10.14 -7.08 4.64
C LYS A 117 -10.72 -7.02 6.04
N ASP A 118 -12.02 -7.27 6.17
CA ASP A 118 -12.72 -7.45 7.45
C ASP A 118 -12.48 -6.31 8.45
N GLY A 119 -12.48 -5.07 7.95
CA GLY A 119 -12.24 -3.84 8.71
C GLY A 119 -10.77 -3.47 8.91
N GLY A 120 -9.83 -4.23 8.34
CA GLY A 120 -8.40 -3.93 8.45
C GLY A 120 -8.02 -2.59 7.82
N GLN A 121 -7.12 -1.85 8.45
CA GLN A 121 -6.67 -0.54 7.98
C GLN A 121 -5.16 -0.42 7.93
N VAL A 122 -4.66 0.31 6.94
CA VAL A 122 -3.30 0.85 6.92
C VAL A 122 -3.39 2.37 6.92
N TYR A 123 -2.87 3.01 7.96
CA TYR A 123 -2.83 4.46 8.10
C TYR A 123 -1.40 4.97 8.21
N ALA A 124 -1.05 6.07 7.54
CA ALA A 124 0.18 6.76 7.87
C ALA A 124 0.12 8.26 7.60
N LYS A 125 0.84 9.05 8.40
CA LYS A 125 0.90 10.50 8.16
C LYS A 125 1.50 10.82 6.79
N TYR A 126 2.63 10.21 6.41
CA TYR A 126 3.29 10.55 5.15
C TYR A 126 2.83 9.65 3.99
N THR A 127 3.02 8.34 4.09
CA THR A 127 2.62 7.44 2.99
C THR A 127 2.16 6.11 3.56
N ALA A 128 0.92 5.71 3.31
CA ALA A 128 0.40 4.49 3.92
C ALA A 128 1.09 3.24 3.38
N ILE A 129 1.35 3.18 2.06
CA ILE A 129 2.23 2.17 1.45
C ILE A 129 3.29 2.84 0.58
N GLY A 130 4.56 2.71 0.96
CA GLY A 130 5.70 3.26 0.24
C GLY A 130 6.58 2.15 -0.33
N VAL A 131 6.72 2.10 -1.66
CA VAL A 131 7.61 1.17 -2.35
C VAL A 131 8.80 1.97 -2.85
N GLY A 132 9.93 1.82 -2.17
CA GLY A 132 11.15 2.55 -2.47
C GLY A 132 11.74 2.22 -3.84
N GLN A 133 12.79 2.96 -4.20
CA GLN A 133 13.44 2.85 -5.49
C GLN A 133 13.88 1.41 -5.81
N TRP A 134 13.55 0.93 -7.01
CA TRP A 134 13.84 -0.44 -7.49
C TRP A 134 13.24 -1.58 -6.65
N GLN A 135 12.25 -1.29 -5.81
CA GLN A 135 11.59 -2.29 -4.95
C GLN A 135 10.29 -2.78 -5.54
N THR A 136 9.73 -3.86 -4.96
CA THR A 136 8.50 -4.49 -5.44
C THR A 136 7.47 -4.63 -4.34
N LEU A 137 6.24 -4.25 -4.65
CA LEU A 137 5.01 -4.72 -4.00
C LEU A 137 4.31 -5.62 -5.00
N GLY A 138 4.09 -6.90 -4.74
CA GLY A 138 3.40 -7.79 -5.69
C GLY A 138 1.93 -7.38 -5.89
N ASP A 139 1.01 -8.16 -5.36
CA ASP A 139 -0.41 -7.87 -5.48
C ASP A 139 -0.96 -7.18 -4.24
N LEU A 140 -1.85 -6.20 -4.45
CA LEU A 140 -2.63 -5.56 -3.40
C LEU A 140 -4.12 -5.86 -3.61
N TYR A 141 -4.74 -6.46 -2.60
CA TYR A 141 -6.17 -6.73 -2.55
C TYR A 141 -6.81 -6.01 -1.37
N ILE A 142 -7.87 -5.23 -1.61
CA ILE A 142 -8.68 -4.58 -0.57
C ILE A 142 -10.13 -5.02 -0.73
N ASP A 143 -10.65 -5.72 0.26
CA ASP A 143 -12.06 -6.06 0.39
C ASP A 143 -12.71 -5.15 1.42
N GLY A 144 -13.44 -4.14 0.96
CA GLY A 144 -13.99 -3.05 1.78
C GLY A 144 -15.12 -3.41 2.72
N ARG A 145 -15.54 -4.68 2.80
CA ARG A 145 -16.60 -5.10 3.70
C ARG A 145 -16.31 -4.59 5.11
N SER A 146 -17.25 -3.84 5.65
CA SER A 146 -17.08 -3.23 6.96
C SER A 146 -17.14 -4.30 8.05
N ASN A 147 -16.38 -4.08 9.10
CA ASN A 147 -16.44 -4.87 10.32
C ASN A 147 -16.60 -3.89 11.48
N ASN A 148 -17.70 -4.02 12.22
CA ASN A 148 -18.07 -3.09 13.30
C ASN A 148 -18.03 -1.61 12.89
N GLY A 149 -18.50 -1.30 11.67
CA GLY A 149 -18.55 0.06 11.12
C GLY A 149 -17.23 0.55 10.51
N THR A 150 -16.13 -0.18 10.67
CA THR A 150 -14.84 0.15 10.06
C THR A 150 -14.72 -0.47 8.68
N VAL A 151 -14.53 0.35 7.65
CA VAL A 151 -14.27 -0.09 6.27
C VAL A 151 -12.79 -0.38 6.09
N SER A 152 -12.48 -1.46 5.36
CA SER A 152 -11.11 -1.78 5.01
C SER A 152 -10.52 -0.80 4.02
N GLY A 153 -9.30 -0.36 4.29
CA GLY A 153 -8.65 0.59 3.39
C GLY A 153 -7.30 1.09 3.82
N ILE A 154 -6.76 1.92 2.93
CA ILE A 154 -5.49 2.61 3.02
C ILE A 154 -5.78 4.11 3.15
N TYR A 155 -5.22 4.74 4.17
CA TYR A 155 -5.50 6.15 4.49
C TYR A 155 -4.20 6.89 4.80
N SER A 156 -4.03 8.09 4.24
CA SER A 156 -2.85 8.91 4.54
C SER A 156 -3.12 10.40 4.48
N GLU A 157 -2.33 11.15 5.27
CA GLU A 157 -2.33 12.61 5.24
C GLU A 157 -1.56 13.18 4.04
N GLU A 158 -0.81 12.36 3.30
CA GLU A 158 -0.29 12.74 1.98
C GLU A 158 -0.63 11.74 0.88
N ARG A 159 -0.06 10.53 0.93
CA ARG A 159 -0.15 9.58 -0.19
C ARG A 159 -0.69 8.25 0.28
N GLY A 160 -1.76 7.76 -0.33
CA GLY A 160 -2.26 6.41 -0.06
C GLY A 160 -1.19 5.38 -0.42
N ILE A 161 -0.80 5.36 -1.70
CA ILE A 161 0.29 4.53 -2.23
C ILE A 161 1.30 5.40 -2.98
N SER A 162 2.59 5.19 -2.72
CA SER A 162 3.69 5.78 -3.49
C SER A 162 4.59 4.68 -4.03
N LEU A 163 4.74 4.66 -5.35
CA LEU A 163 5.73 3.86 -6.07
C LEU A 163 6.85 4.81 -6.53
N ASP A 164 8.00 4.70 -5.88
CA ASP A 164 9.16 5.56 -6.18
C ASP A 164 9.91 5.04 -7.42
N ALA A 165 10.97 5.74 -7.84
CA ALA A 165 11.59 5.53 -9.14
C ALA A 165 11.92 4.04 -9.43
N ASN A 166 11.47 3.56 -10.59
CA ASN A 166 11.65 2.18 -11.06
C ASN A 166 11.18 1.08 -10.10
N SER A 167 10.35 1.41 -9.10
CA SER A 167 9.65 0.41 -8.29
C SER A 167 8.55 -0.26 -9.10
N ARG A 168 8.05 -1.39 -8.60
CA ARG A 168 7.06 -2.20 -9.32
C ARG A 168 5.91 -2.61 -8.43
N THR A 169 4.73 -2.67 -9.03
CA THR A 169 3.64 -3.46 -8.52
C THR A 169 2.89 -4.22 -9.59
N GLN A 170 2.33 -5.38 -9.23
CA GLN A 170 1.69 -6.27 -10.20
C GLN A 170 0.21 -5.93 -10.35
N LYS A 171 -0.54 -5.91 -9.25
CA LYS A 171 -1.98 -5.68 -9.29
C LYS A 171 -2.43 -4.83 -8.12
N ILE A 172 -3.42 -3.97 -8.38
CA ILE A 172 -4.16 -3.27 -7.33
C ILE A 172 -5.64 -3.53 -7.55
N GLU A 173 -6.29 -4.20 -6.61
CA GLU A 173 -7.71 -4.53 -6.69
C GLU A 173 -8.47 -4.07 -5.44
N LEU A 174 -9.53 -3.30 -5.67
CA LEU A 174 -10.47 -2.85 -4.65
C LEU A 174 -11.84 -3.43 -4.98
N LYS A 175 -12.47 -4.06 -3.98
CA LYS A 175 -13.83 -4.57 -4.08
C LYS A 175 -14.67 -4.23 -2.85
N ASN A 176 -15.98 -4.32 -2.99
CA ASN A 176 -16.95 -4.24 -1.90
C ASN A 176 -16.77 -3.02 -0.98
N GLY A 177 -16.50 -1.84 -1.53
CA GLY A 177 -16.32 -0.62 -0.74
C GLY A 177 -14.87 -0.31 -0.36
N GLY A 178 -13.88 -1.02 -0.92
CA GLY A 178 -12.46 -0.87 -0.56
C GLY A 178 -11.94 0.53 -0.82
N ILE A 179 -11.09 1.06 0.05
CA ILE A 179 -10.66 2.47 -0.01
C ILE A 179 -9.14 2.59 -0.13
N ILE A 180 -8.68 3.44 -1.05
CA ILE A 180 -7.36 4.08 -1.00
C ILE A 180 -7.57 5.58 -0.96
N LYS A 181 -7.07 6.25 0.08
CA LYS A 181 -7.25 7.68 0.27
C LYS A 181 -5.94 8.34 0.72
N GLY A 182 -5.51 9.36 -0.01
CA GLY A 182 -4.44 10.26 0.43
C GLY A 182 -4.84 11.72 0.29
N LYS A 183 -4.59 12.55 1.31
CA LYS A 183 -4.99 13.98 1.27
C LYS A 183 -4.21 14.82 0.25
N ILE A 184 -3.16 14.26 -0.37
CA ILE A 184 -2.54 14.79 -1.58
C ILE A 184 -2.86 13.86 -2.75
N HIS A 185 -2.29 12.67 -2.78
CA HIS A 185 -2.47 11.71 -3.87
C HIS A 185 -3.06 10.40 -3.36
N GLY A 186 -4.03 9.84 -4.08
CA GLY A 186 -4.51 8.49 -3.78
C GLY A 186 -3.40 7.47 -4.06
N ILE A 187 -3.01 7.37 -5.33
CA ILE A 187 -1.92 6.55 -5.84
C ILE A 187 -0.96 7.42 -6.65
N ARG A 188 0.35 7.26 -6.43
CA ARG A 188 1.41 7.94 -7.17
C ARG A 188 2.44 6.95 -7.71
N LEU A 189 2.77 7.09 -8.99
CA LEU A 189 3.89 6.42 -9.67
C LEU A 189 4.88 7.49 -10.15
N ASP A 190 6.14 7.39 -9.75
CA ASP A 190 7.20 8.33 -10.15
C ASP A 190 8.30 7.63 -10.99
N ASN A 191 8.79 8.31 -12.02
CA ASN A 191 10.08 8.04 -12.72
C ASN A 191 10.37 6.55 -13.00
N GLY A 192 9.66 5.97 -13.94
CA GLY A 192 9.84 4.58 -14.38
C GLY A 192 9.20 3.55 -13.45
N ALA A 193 8.58 3.96 -12.34
CA ALA A 193 7.74 3.06 -11.54
C ALA A 193 6.67 2.40 -12.42
N SER A 194 6.43 1.10 -12.24
CA SER A 194 5.52 0.33 -13.10
C SER A 194 4.42 -0.38 -12.32
N LEU A 195 3.17 -0.20 -12.75
CA LEU A 195 2.08 -1.13 -12.48
C LEU A 195 1.98 -2.07 -13.69
N SER A 196 2.48 -3.31 -13.57
CA SER A 196 2.64 -4.22 -14.71
C SER A 196 1.36 -4.96 -15.08
N GLY A 197 0.43 -5.11 -14.14
CA GLY A 197 -0.89 -5.70 -14.35
C GLY A 197 -2.01 -4.70 -14.10
N GLU A 198 -3.18 -5.20 -13.72
CA GLU A 198 -4.42 -4.43 -13.72
C GLU A 198 -4.61 -3.59 -12.44
N MET A 199 -5.17 -2.38 -12.61
CA MET A 199 -5.82 -1.64 -11.54
C MET A 199 -7.33 -1.80 -11.68
N ILE A 200 -7.96 -2.52 -10.74
CA ILE A 200 -9.38 -2.85 -10.79
C ILE A 200 -10.08 -2.28 -9.57
N LEU A 201 -10.99 -1.34 -9.79
CA LEU A 201 -11.90 -0.84 -8.77
C LEU A 201 -13.31 -1.33 -9.11
N SER A 202 -13.91 -2.09 -8.20
CA SER A 202 -15.24 -2.67 -8.41
C SER A 202 -16.09 -2.63 -7.15
N GLY A 203 -17.40 -2.59 -7.30
CA GLY A 203 -18.35 -2.63 -6.19
C GLY A 203 -18.61 -1.26 -5.58
N GLU A 204 -19.85 -1.09 -5.15
CA GLU A 204 -20.35 0.17 -4.61
C GLU A 204 -19.49 0.65 -3.44
N GLY A 205 -19.11 1.93 -3.49
CA GLY A 205 -18.29 2.58 -2.48
C GLY A 205 -16.79 2.34 -2.62
N SER A 206 -16.33 1.41 -3.46
CA SER A 206 -14.90 1.22 -3.71
C SER A 206 -14.32 2.47 -4.34
N ARG A 207 -13.21 2.98 -3.80
CA ARG A 207 -12.68 4.28 -4.24
C ARG A 207 -11.19 4.47 -4.11
N VAL A 208 -10.64 5.18 -5.08
CA VAL A 208 -9.33 5.86 -4.98
C VAL A 208 -9.58 7.36 -4.90
N GLU A 209 -9.18 7.97 -3.80
CA GLU A 209 -9.42 9.39 -3.49
C GLU A 209 -8.10 10.13 -3.26
N GLY A 210 -7.84 11.13 -4.11
CA GLY A 210 -6.82 12.15 -3.88
C GLY A 210 -7.41 13.38 -3.20
N GLY A 211 -6.62 14.11 -2.42
CA GLY A 211 -7.02 15.43 -1.95
C GLY A 211 -6.54 16.52 -2.91
N ARG A 212 -5.69 17.43 -2.41
CA ARG A 212 -5.19 18.58 -3.19
C ARG A 212 -4.34 18.20 -4.41
N GLY A 213 -3.95 16.93 -4.54
CA GLY A 213 -3.14 16.39 -5.61
C GLY A 213 -3.98 15.72 -6.70
N VAL A 214 -3.98 14.39 -6.77
CA VAL A 214 -4.60 13.61 -7.86
C VAL A 214 -5.07 12.27 -7.31
N GLY A 215 -6.19 11.73 -7.81
CA GLY A 215 -6.64 10.37 -7.45
C GLY A 215 -5.57 9.33 -7.82
N ILE A 216 -5.26 9.24 -9.11
CA ILE A 216 -4.19 8.40 -9.66
C ILE A 216 -3.22 9.28 -10.45
N LEU A 217 -2.01 9.45 -9.94
CA LEU A 217 -0.93 10.18 -10.59
C LEU A 217 0.10 9.21 -11.19
N ASN A 218 0.26 9.25 -12.51
CA ASN A 218 1.40 8.66 -13.21
C ASN A 218 2.35 9.77 -13.69
N ARG A 219 3.47 9.97 -12.99
CA ARG A 219 4.49 10.97 -13.31
C ARG A 219 5.73 10.27 -13.86
N SER A 220 5.82 10.17 -15.18
CA SER A 220 6.90 9.45 -15.87
C SER A 220 7.02 7.97 -15.51
N GLY A 221 5.98 7.36 -14.93
CA GLY A 221 5.88 5.92 -14.69
C GLY A 221 5.15 5.19 -15.82
N LYS A 222 4.87 3.91 -15.60
CA LYS A 222 4.24 3.01 -16.56
C LYS A 222 3.05 2.31 -15.92
N ILE A 223 1.87 2.48 -16.50
CA ILE A 223 0.71 1.65 -16.20
C ILE A 223 0.53 0.75 -17.41
N GLU A 224 1.04 -0.47 -17.29
CA GLU A 224 1.12 -1.41 -18.40
C GLU A 224 -0.20 -2.15 -18.60
N GLY A 225 -0.86 -2.55 -17.50
CA GLY A 225 -2.24 -3.02 -17.52
C GLY A 225 -3.27 -1.88 -17.63
N SER A 226 -4.55 -2.22 -17.52
CA SER A 226 -5.64 -1.24 -17.60
C SER A 226 -5.97 -0.59 -16.26
N ILE A 227 -6.59 0.59 -16.32
CA ILE A 227 -7.35 1.15 -15.20
C ILE A 227 -8.83 0.86 -15.46
N THR A 228 -9.40 -0.07 -14.71
CA THR A 228 -10.81 -0.44 -14.79
C THR A 228 -11.56 0.05 -13.55
N ILE A 229 -12.58 0.88 -13.75
CA ILE A 229 -13.49 1.38 -12.73
C ILE A 229 -14.89 0.89 -13.09
N LYS A 230 -15.53 0.11 -12.20
CA LYS A 230 -16.81 -0.51 -12.49
C LYS A 230 -17.71 -0.72 -11.28
N ASP A 231 -18.94 -1.14 -11.54
CA ASP A 231 -19.88 -1.66 -10.54
C ASP A 231 -20.10 -0.70 -9.34
N GLY A 232 -20.21 0.61 -9.59
CA GLY A 232 -20.45 1.61 -8.54
C GLY A 232 -19.18 2.15 -7.86
N ALA A 233 -18.00 1.83 -8.38
CA ALA A 233 -16.73 2.36 -7.88
C ALA A 233 -16.44 3.78 -8.38
N THR A 234 -15.57 4.49 -7.66
CA THR A 234 -15.24 5.89 -7.95
C THR A 234 -13.73 6.17 -7.92
N VAL A 235 -13.22 6.91 -8.91
CA VAL A 235 -11.93 7.62 -8.80
C VAL A 235 -12.19 9.11 -8.74
N THR A 236 -11.61 9.81 -7.77
CA THR A 236 -11.86 11.24 -7.56
C THR A 236 -10.66 11.95 -6.93
N ALA A 237 -10.64 13.29 -7.03
CA ALA A 237 -9.82 14.11 -6.16
C ALA A 237 -10.44 15.47 -5.87
N THR A 238 -10.16 16.05 -4.69
CA THR A 238 -10.67 17.39 -4.34
C THR A 238 -10.07 18.51 -5.22
N SER A 239 -8.94 18.26 -5.87
CA SER A 239 -8.34 19.11 -6.90
C SER A 239 -9.04 19.05 -8.26
N ASN A 240 -10.08 18.22 -8.41
CA ASN A 240 -10.73 17.89 -9.67
C ASN A 240 -9.81 17.18 -10.69
N ARG A 241 -8.75 16.50 -10.21
CA ARG A 241 -7.81 15.72 -11.02
C ARG A 241 -7.93 14.25 -10.65
N ALA A 242 -8.84 13.54 -11.31
CA ALA A 242 -9.08 12.13 -11.03
C ALA A 242 -7.88 11.28 -11.47
N ILE A 243 -7.44 11.45 -12.71
CA ILE A 243 -6.29 10.75 -13.30
C ILE A 243 -5.37 11.79 -13.94
N ALA A 244 -4.07 11.74 -13.65
CA ALA A 244 -3.08 12.56 -14.32
C ALA A 244 -1.91 11.72 -14.79
N ASN A 245 -1.63 11.77 -16.08
CA ASN A 245 -0.48 11.18 -16.74
C ASN A 245 0.42 12.31 -17.26
N SER A 246 1.67 12.37 -16.82
CA SER A 246 2.55 13.49 -17.16
C SER A 246 4.01 13.09 -17.35
N GLY A 247 4.80 13.99 -17.95
CA GLY A 247 6.22 13.74 -18.18
C GLY A 247 6.40 12.77 -19.33
N SER A 248 7.11 11.66 -19.10
CA SER A 248 7.21 10.54 -20.05
C SER A 248 6.31 9.36 -19.65
N GLY A 249 5.21 9.64 -18.95
CA GLY A 249 4.33 8.62 -18.39
C GLY A 249 3.53 7.89 -19.46
N SER A 250 3.37 6.58 -19.35
CA SER A 250 2.58 5.77 -20.29
C SER A 250 1.47 5.00 -19.60
N ILE A 251 0.27 5.05 -20.16
CA ILE A 251 -0.85 4.15 -19.82
C ILE A 251 -1.16 3.33 -21.06
N THR A 252 -0.76 2.05 -21.08
CA THR A 252 -0.90 1.22 -22.28
C THR A 252 -2.18 0.40 -22.30
N GLY A 253 -2.66 -0.09 -21.15
CA GLY A 253 -3.90 -0.88 -21.09
C GLY A 253 -5.19 -0.08 -21.24
N GLY A 254 -5.11 1.26 -21.27
CA GLY A 254 -6.27 2.14 -21.41
C GLY A 254 -7.01 2.39 -20.09
N ILE A 255 -8.14 3.09 -20.20
CA ILE A 255 -8.98 3.47 -19.06
C ILE A 255 -10.42 3.08 -19.40
N THR A 256 -11.04 2.24 -18.57
CA THR A 256 -12.44 1.83 -18.73
C THR A 256 -13.24 2.23 -17.50
N VAL A 257 -14.34 2.95 -17.72
CA VAL A 257 -15.33 3.32 -16.70
C VAL A 257 -16.68 2.77 -17.15
N SER A 258 -17.28 1.86 -16.38
CA SER A 258 -18.51 1.19 -16.82
C SER A 258 -19.47 0.84 -15.68
N GLY A 259 -20.75 0.77 -15.99
CA GLY A 259 -21.77 0.24 -15.08
C GLY A 259 -22.44 1.31 -14.22
N LYS A 260 -23.57 0.92 -13.63
CA LYS A 260 -24.46 1.86 -12.93
C LYS A 260 -23.76 2.47 -11.71
N ASN A 261 -23.92 3.78 -11.54
CA ASN A 261 -23.36 4.57 -10.44
C ASN A 261 -21.82 4.56 -10.37
N THR A 262 -21.13 4.01 -11.36
CA THR A 262 -19.67 4.09 -11.48
C THR A 262 -19.27 5.49 -11.89
N LYS A 263 -18.20 6.02 -11.31
CA LYS A 263 -17.79 7.40 -11.57
C LYS A 263 -16.28 7.59 -11.73
N LEU A 264 -15.95 8.49 -12.64
CA LEU A 264 -14.68 9.20 -12.65
C LEU A 264 -15.01 10.67 -12.38
N GLU A 265 -14.85 11.08 -11.13
CA GLU A 265 -15.17 12.44 -10.68
C GLU A 265 -13.94 13.33 -10.78
N GLY A 266 -13.82 14.01 -11.93
CA GLY A 266 -12.77 14.98 -12.23
C GLY A 266 -12.14 14.76 -13.60
N ASN A 267 -11.01 15.42 -13.85
CA ASN A 267 -10.38 15.40 -15.15
C ASN A 267 -9.44 14.19 -15.32
N ILE A 268 -9.37 13.67 -16.54
CA ILE A 268 -8.24 12.89 -17.05
C ILE A 268 -7.29 13.88 -17.72
N ILE A 269 -6.07 14.00 -17.20
CA ILE A 269 -5.07 14.96 -17.67
C ILE A 269 -3.90 14.20 -18.27
N ASN A 270 -3.58 14.46 -19.54
CA ASN A 270 -2.40 13.90 -20.21
C ASN A 270 -1.50 15.05 -20.70
N THR A 271 -0.27 15.18 -20.19
CA THR A 271 0.61 16.32 -20.48
C THR A 271 2.08 15.95 -20.70
N GLY A 272 2.82 16.80 -21.41
CA GLY A 272 4.21 16.54 -21.77
C GLY A 272 4.32 15.51 -22.89
N ASN A 273 5.28 14.59 -22.77
CA ASN A 273 5.48 13.47 -23.71
C ASN A 273 4.69 12.22 -23.27
N ALA A 274 3.71 12.39 -22.39
CA ALA A 274 2.95 11.30 -21.82
C ALA A 274 1.93 10.75 -22.82
N SER A 275 1.66 9.45 -22.77
CA SER A 275 0.76 8.77 -23.69
C SER A 275 -0.28 7.92 -22.99
N ILE A 276 -1.47 7.85 -23.60
CA ILE A 276 -2.50 6.86 -23.31
C ILE A 276 -2.67 6.08 -24.62
N GLY A 277 -2.12 4.88 -24.66
CA GLY A 277 -1.88 4.13 -25.90
C GLY A 277 -3.04 3.23 -26.35
N SER A 278 -4.09 3.12 -25.54
CA SER A 278 -5.32 2.34 -25.81
C SER A 278 -6.54 3.26 -25.61
N ASP A 279 -7.74 2.67 -25.56
CA ASP A 279 -8.99 3.40 -25.46
C ASP A 279 -9.21 4.04 -24.08
N ILE A 280 -9.92 5.18 -24.10
CA ILE A 280 -10.63 5.71 -22.94
C ILE A 280 -12.11 5.44 -23.19
N LYS A 281 -12.67 4.48 -22.46
CA LYS A 281 -14.05 4.01 -22.62
C LYS A 281 -14.87 4.42 -21.39
N ILE A 282 -15.97 5.12 -21.61
CA ILE A 282 -16.92 5.52 -20.57
C ILE A 282 -18.31 5.06 -21.02
N GLU A 283 -18.92 4.14 -20.26
CA GLU A 283 -20.18 3.45 -20.59
C GLU A 283 -21.23 3.54 -19.48
#